data_AF-A0A7J2YM51-F1
#
_entry.id   AF-A0A7J2YM51-F1
#
_cell.length_a   1.000
_cell.length_b   1.000
_cell.length_c   1.000
_cell.angle_alpha   90.00
_cell.angle_beta   90.00
_cell.angle_gamma   90.00
#
_symmetry.space_group_name_H-M   'P 1'
#
loop_
_entity.id
_entity.type
_entity.pdbx_description
1 polymer ?
#
loop_
_entity_poly.entity_id
_entity_poly.type
_entity_poly.pdbx_seq_one_letter_code
_entity_poly.pdbx_strand_id
1 'polypeptide(L)' 'MAQITVNRAPFLTLWATVVARRLGFGEEEALSLAKAFTGLTAQSKAQRLGLSQPKPEHERERIQAEREAKG' A
#
# COMPACT_ATOMS: atom_id res chain seq x y z
N MET A 1 -23.07 19.30 -7.91
CA MET A 1 -22.49 17.95 -7.76
C MET A 1 -22.14 17.75 -6.30
N ALA A 2 -22.57 16.66 -5.66
CA ALA A 2 -22.27 16.41 -4.25
C ALA A 2 -20.81 16.00 -4.07
N GLN A 3 -20.12 16.56 -3.07
CA GLN A 3 -18.77 16.16 -2.71
C GLN A 3 -18.85 14.89 -1.85
N ILE A 4 -18.24 13.80 -2.33
CA ILE A 4 -18.22 12.53 -1.61
C ILE A 4 -16.82 12.31 -1.04
N THR A 5 -16.73 12.20 0.28
CA THR A 5 -15.48 11.85 0.97
C THR A 5 -15.43 10.34 1.16
N VAL A 6 -14.39 9.71 0.61
CA VAL A 6 -14.17 8.27 0.76
C VAL A 6 -12.76 8.00 1.27
N ASN A 7 -12.61 6.89 2.00
CA ASN A 7 -11.28 6.40 2.33
C ASN A 7 -10.62 5.85 1.05
N ARG A 8 -9.58 6.54 0.57
CA ARG A 8 -8.90 6.19 -0.69
C ARG A 8 -8.16 4.86 -0.60
N ALA A 9 -7.66 4.46 0.57
CA ALA A 9 -6.88 3.23 0.71
C ALA A 9 -7.71 1.95 0.40
N PRO A 10 -8.80 1.63 1.13
CA PRO A 10 -9.60 0.43 0.85
C PRO A 10 -10.26 0.50 -0.53
N PHE A 11 -10.64 1.69 -1.01
CA PHE A 11 -11.18 1.86 -2.36
C PHE A 11 -10.15 1.52 -3.44
N LEU A 12 -8.92 2.03 -3.30
CA LEU A 12 -7.84 1.78 -4.26
C LEU A 12 -7.41 0.32 -4.24
N THR A 13 -7.40 -0.33 -3.07
CA THR A 13 -7.16 -1.78 -2.95
C THR A 13 -8.20 -2.56 -3.72
N LEU A 14 -9.49 -2.31 -3.48
CA LEU A 14 -10.58 -3.03 -4.15
C LEU A 14 -10.53 -2.85 -5.67
N TRP A 15 -10.35 -1.61 -6.12
CA TRP A 15 -10.20 -1.29 -7.55
C TRP A 15 -9.00 -2.01 -8.17
N ALA A 16 -7.83 -1.95 -7.51
CA ALA A 16 -6.61 -2.58 -8.01
C ALA A 16 -6.74 -4.11 -8.07
N THR A 17 -7.44 -4.73 -7.11
CA THR A 17 -7.75 -6.17 -7.15
C THR A 17 -8.61 -6.51 -8.37
N VAL A 18 -9.64 -5.71 -8.67
CA VAL A 18 -10.48 -5.92 -9.86
C VAL A 18 -9.66 -5.79 -11.15
N VAL A 19 -8.79 -4.79 -11.25
CA VAL A 19 -7.90 -4.61 -12.40
C VAL A 19 -6.93 -5.79 -12.55
N ALA A 20 -6.27 -6.21 -11.47
CA ALA A 20 -5.34 -7.33 -11.49
C ALA A 20 -6.03 -8.65 -11.90
N ARG A 21 -7.23 -8.94 -11.38
CA ARG A 21 -8.02 -10.11 -11.82
C ARG A 21 -8.36 -10.04 -13.31
N ARG A 22 -8.66 -8.85 -13.84
CA ARG A 22 -8.91 -8.65 -15.29
C ARG A 22 -7.67 -8.82 -16.16
N LEU A 23 -6.47 -8.63 -15.59
CA LEU A 23 -5.20 -8.89 -16.27
C LEU A 23 -4.81 -10.38 -16.23
N GLY A 24 -5.59 -11.24 -15.58
CA GLY A 24 -5.38 -12.69 -15.53
C GLY A 24 -4.68 -13.20 -14.26
N PHE A 25 -4.41 -12.33 -13.29
CA PHE A 25 -3.83 -12.76 -12.00
C PHE A 25 -4.85 -13.53 -11.15
N GLY A 26 -4.35 -14.52 -10.41
CA GLY A 26 -5.14 -15.25 -9.42
C GLY A 26 -5.60 -14.36 -8.27
N GLU A 27 -6.53 -14.84 -7.44
CA GLU A 27 -7.10 -14.04 -6.36
C GLU A 27 -6.07 -13.57 -5.32
N GLU A 28 -5.27 -14.51 -4.79
CA GLU A 28 -4.20 -14.22 -3.81
C GLU A 28 -3.13 -13.27 -4.37
N GLU A 29 -2.78 -13.47 -5.64
CA GLU A 29 -1.81 -12.64 -6.35
C GLU A 29 -2.36 -11.22 -6.58
N ALA A 30 -3.61 -11.12 -7.03
CA ALA A 30 -4.30 -9.85 -7.23
C ALA A 30 -4.43 -9.06 -5.91
N LEU A 31 -4.72 -9.72 -4.79
CA LEU A 31 -4.76 -9.10 -3.46
C LEU A 31 -3.37 -8.61 -3.02
N SER A 32 -2.34 -9.40 -3.29
CA SER A 32 -0.94 -9.03 -3.01
C SER A 32 -0.49 -7.81 -3.81
N LEU A 33 -0.76 -7.81 -5.12
CA LEU A 33 -0.49 -6.68 -6.02
C LEU A 33 -1.26 -5.42 -5.62
N ALA A 34 -2.55 -5.56 -5.30
CA ALA A 34 -3.39 -4.44 -4.87
C ALA A 34 -2.90 -3.81 -3.56
N LYS A 35 -2.46 -4.63 -2.60
CA LYS A 35 -1.86 -4.15 -1.34
C LYS A 35 -0.57 -3.37 -1.61
N ALA A 36 0.32 -3.90 -2.44
CA ALA A 36 1.57 -3.23 -2.81
C ALA A 36 1.31 -1.90 -3.52
N PHE A 37 0.45 -1.91 -4.55
CA PHE A 37 0.08 -0.72 -5.32
C PHE A 37 -0.53 0.37 -4.44
N THR A 38 -1.46 0.01 -3.55
CA THR A 38 -2.11 0.96 -2.64
C THR A 38 -1.10 1.55 -1.66
N GLY A 39 -0.20 0.73 -1.11
CA GLY A 39 0.88 1.19 -0.24
C GLY A 39 1.81 2.20 -0.92
N LEU A 40 2.28 1.89 -2.13
CA LEU A 40 3.15 2.77 -2.91
C LEU A 40 2.46 4.11 -3.22
N THR A 41 1.18 4.06 -3.60
CA THR A 41 0.42 5.27 -3.94
C THR A 41 0.15 6.13 -2.70
N ALA A 42 -0.12 5.50 -1.54
CA ALA A 42 -0.28 6.20 -0.27
C ALA A 42 1.04 6.88 0.15
N GLN A 43 2.16 6.19 0.04
CA GLN A 43 3.49 6.75 0.32
C GLN A 43 3.80 7.94 -0.60
N SER A 44 3.61 7.79 -1.91
CA SER A 44 3.83 8.87 -2.88
C SER A 44 2.95 10.09 -2.57
N LYS A 45 1.69 9.87 -2.20
CA LYS A 45 0.79 10.97 -1.80
C LYS A 45 1.27 11.64 -0.50
N ALA A 46 1.70 10.88 0.49
CA ALA A 46 2.23 11.42 1.74
C ALA A 46 3.49 12.27 1.51
N GLN A 47 4.40 11.81 0.65
CA GLN A 47 5.59 12.57 0.25
C GLN A 47 5.22 13.88 -0.45
N ARG A 48 4.29 13.83 -1.41
CA ARG A 48 3.79 15.03 -2.12
C ARG A 48 3.13 16.05 -1.20
N LEU A 49 2.53 15.60 -0.11
CA LEU A 49 1.92 16.47 0.91
C LEU A 49 2.92 16.93 1.98
N GLY A 50 4.19 16.51 1.95
CA GLY A 50 5.17 16.81 2.99
C GLY A 50 4.90 16.09 4.33
N LEU A 51 4.04 15.06 4.33
CA LEU A 51 3.65 14.31 5.52
C LEU A 51 4.52 13.05 5.77
N SER A 52 5.43 12.76 4.86
CA SER A 52 6.33 11.60 4.95
C SER A 52 7.48 11.89 5.91
N GLN A 53 7.37 11.45 7.16
CA GLN A 53 8.48 11.48 8.12
C GLN A 53 9.37 10.24 7.96
N PRO A 54 10.71 10.38 8.01
CA PRO A 54 11.58 9.21 8.10
C PRO A 54 11.30 8.48 9.41
N LYS A 55 11.18 7.15 9.35
CA LYS A 55 11.06 6.34 10.57
C LYS A 55 12.30 6.53 11.45
N PRO A 56 12.18 6.54 12.78
CA PRO A 56 13.33 6.50 13.67
C PRO A 56 14.28 5.33 13.31
N GLU A 57 15.58 5.51 13.50
CA GLU A 57 16.60 4.50 13.18
C GLU A 57 16.35 3.18 13.92
N HIS A 58 16.09 3.24 15.21
CA HIS A 58 15.76 2.07 16.03
C HIS A 58 14.54 1.29 15.52
N GLU A 59 13.54 1.95 14.92
CA GLU A 59 12.40 1.25 14.30
C GLU A 59 12.80 0.54 13.02
N ARG A 60 13.69 1.16 12.22
CA ARG A 60 14.20 0.56 10.98
C ARG A 60 15.03 -0.68 11.29
N GLU A 61 15.91 -0.60 12.30
CA GLU A 61 16.70 -1.73 12.79
C GLU A 61 15.82 -2.87 13.29
N ARG A 62 14.77 -2.57 14.08
CA ARG A 62 13.81 -3.58 14.56
C ARG A 62 13.11 -4.29 13.41
N ILE A 63 12.63 -3.54 12.42
CA ILE A 63 11.95 -4.11 11.24
C ILE A 63 12.91 -4.98 10.43
N GLN A 64 14.19 -4.59 10.32
CA GLN A 64 15.20 -5.35 9.60
C GLN A 64 15.50 -6.67 10.32
N ALA A 65 15.75 -6.63 11.64
CA ALA A 65 15.97 -7.83 12.45
C ALA A 65 14.78 -8.80 12.41
N GLU A 66 13.53 -8.30 12.44
CA GLU A 66 12.33 -9.12 12.30
C GLU A 66 12.21 -9.79 10.92
N ARG A 67 12.70 -9.14 9.85
CA ARG A 67 12.70 -9.72 8.50
C ARG A 67 13.74 -10.82 8.37
N GLU A 68 14.93 -10.59 8.92
CA GLU A 68 16.03 -11.56 8.94
C GLU A 68 15.68 -12.80 9.77
N ALA A 69 14.96 -12.65 10.89
CA ALA A 69 14.51 -13.76 11.71
C ALA A 69 13.37 -14.59 11.07
N LYS A 70 12.69 -14.07 10.05
CA LYS A 70 11.57 -14.72 9.35
C LYS A 70 11.96 -15.30 7.98
N GLY A 71 13.13 -14.96 7.46
CA GLY A 71 13.71 -15.49 6.23
C GLY A 71 14.51 -16.75 6.51
#